data_AF-A0A4R5ARF6-F1
#
_entry.id   AF-A0A4R5ARF6-F1
#
_cell.length_a   1.000
_cell.length_b   1.000
_cell.length_c   1.000
_cell.angle_alpha   90.00
_cell.angle_beta   90.00
_cell.angle_gamma   90.00
#
_symmetry.space_group_name_H-M   'P 1'
#
loop_
_entity.id
_entity.type
_entity.pdbx_description
1 polymer ?
#
loop_
_entity_poly.entity_id
_entity_poly.type
_entity_poly.pdbx_seq_one_letter_code
_entity_poly.pdbx_strand_id
1 'polypeptide(L)'
;MPVAKLVALFRSIAAGGRRMHPVAGDVLQHFMDGGGAPRTMPSRWLRSFEVIRKAERKNRRRFERQLAREARRLEDGASTWLNDHWDARINAFIGTELFYVSRMSQLRSQGSFVLTRSGPRVRLSGTVRHHWFDPYDWDRGRWVFIPKHGFVPIAVGRELVEADEARNFLMESRHVQTLEGTCVDGRWPRRGRAEFEWVSVKTEDR
;
A
#
# COMPACT_ATOMS: atom_id res chain seq x y z
N MET A 1 25.97 -2.43 -22.65
CA MET A 1 26.46 -3.85 -22.65
C MET A 1 25.64 -4.60 -23.71
N PRO A 2 26.11 -5.66 -24.39
CA PRO A 2 25.25 -6.41 -25.31
C PRO A 2 23.97 -6.88 -24.61
N VAL A 3 22.80 -6.72 -25.26
CA VAL A 3 21.48 -7.04 -24.70
C VAL A 3 21.43 -8.48 -24.15
N ALA A 4 21.98 -9.45 -24.87
CA ALA A 4 22.05 -10.84 -24.39
C ALA A 4 22.78 -11.01 -23.04
N LYS A 5 23.83 -10.21 -22.78
CA LYS A 5 24.52 -10.21 -21.48
C LYS A 5 23.68 -9.55 -20.39
N LEU A 6 22.84 -8.56 -20.72
CA LEU A 6 21.90 -7.95 -19.78
C LEU A 6 20.81 -8.93 -19.37
N VAL A 7 20.25 -9.65 -20.34
CA VAL A 7 19.27 -10.71 -20.09
C VAL A 7 19.85 -11.78 -19.17
N ALA A 8 21.07 -12.27 -19.47
CA ALA A 8 21.74 -13.25 -18.63
C ALA A 8 21.99 -12.74 -17.20
N LEU A 9 22.41 -11.47 -17.06
CA LEU A 9 22.60 -10.83 -15.76
C LEU A 9 21.29 -10.77 -14.96
N PHE A 10 20.21 -10.29 -15.55
CA PHE A 10 18.92 -10.13 -14.86
C PHE A 10 18.30 -11.48 -14.48
N ARG A 11 18.40 -12.49 -15.35
CA ARG A 11 17.97 -13.85 -15.03
C ARG A 11 18.80 -14.46 -13.89
N SER A 12 20.12 -14.20 -13.87
CA SER A 12 20.99 -14.60 -12.74
C SER A 12 20.59 -13.91 -11.43
N ILE A 13 20.30 -12.60 -11.48
CA ILE A 13 19.83 -11.85 -10.31
C ILE A 13 18.51 -12.41 -9.80
N ALA A 14 17.54 -12.67 -10.68
CA ALA A 14 16.24 -13.24 -10.30
C ALA A 14 16.42 -14.61 -9.63
N ALA A 15 17.20 -15.50 -10.24
CA ALA A 15 17.48 -16.84 -9.71
C ALA A 15 18.22 -16.80 -8.37
N GLY A 16 19.24 -15.95 -8.23
CA GLY A 16 19.98 -15.76 -6.98
C GLY A 16 19.15 -15.10 -5.88
N GLY A 17 18.32 -14.13 -6.27
CA GLY A 17 17.40 -13.40 -5.41
C GLY A 17 16.39 -14.32 -4.75
N ARG A 18 15.83 -15.30 -5.48
CA ARG A 18 14.83 -16.23 -4.94
C ARG A 18 15.26 -16.97 -3.66
N ARG A 19 16.57 -17.15 -3.45
CA ARG A 19 17.11 -17.83 -2.26
C ARG A 19 17.13 -16.96 -0.99
N MET A 20 17.15 -15.63 -1.14
CA MET A 20 17.22 -14.67 -0.02
C MET A 20 15.95 -13.83 0.09
N HIS A 21 15.40 -13.45 -1.05
CA HIS A 21 14.28 -12.56 -1.26
C HIS A 21 13.38 -13.16 -2.37
N PRO A 22 12.59 -14.21 -2.03
CA PRO A 22 11.76 -14.94 -2.98
C PRO A 22 10.84 -14.04 -3.82
N VAL A 23 10.13 -13.11 -3.19
CA VAL A 23 9.21 -12.21 -3.86
C VAL A 23 9.94 -11.24 -4.78
N ALA A 24 11.10 -10.72 -4.37
CA ALA A 24 11.90 -9.84 -5.24
C ALA A 24 12.40 -10.59 -6.49
N GLY A 25 12.86 -11.83 -6.32
CA GLY A 25 13.28 -12.68 -7.43
C GLY A 25 12.14 -12.98 -8.41
N ASP A 26 10.94 -13.26 -7.88
CA ASP A 26 9.76 -13.54 -8.72
C ASP A 26 9.22 -12.30 -9.44
N VAL A 27 9.24 -11.14 -8.78
CA VAL A 27 8.88 -9.86 -9.40
C VAL A 27 9.85 -9.51 -10.53
N LEU A 28 11.17 -9.71 -10.33
CA LEU A 28 12.15 -9.49 -11.37
C LEU A 28 12.01 -10.51 -12.52
N GLN A 29 11.65 -11.76 -12.24
CA GLN A 29 11.36 -12.71 -13.30
C GLN A 29 10.16 -12.25 -14.13
N HIS A 30 9.08 -11.81 -13.47
CA HIS A 30 7.88 -11.31 -14.16
C HIS A 30 8.19 -10.13 -15.09
N PHE A 31 9.08 -9.23 -14.68
CA PHE A 31 9.61 -8.16 -15.53
C PHE A 31 10.28 -8.72 -16.80
N MET A 32 11.15 -9.73 -16.63
CA MET A 32 11.92 -10.38 -17.71
C MET A 32 11.11 -11.33 -18.58
N ASP A 33 9.92 -11.73 -18.15
CA ASP A 33 9.02 -12.57 -18.96
C ASP A 33 8.26 -11.72 -20.02
N GLY A 34 8.38 -10.39 -19.97
CA GLY A 34 7.99 -9.51 -21.08
C GLY A 34 6.48 -9.37 -21.29
N GLY A 35 5.64 -9.81 -20.35
CA GLY A 35 4.18 -9.77 -20.50
C GLY A 35 3.52 -8.45 -20.12
N GLY A 36 4.15 -7.64 -19.26
CA GLY A 36 3.63 -6.33 -18.82
C GLY A 36 2.33 -6.37 -17.98
N ALA A 37 1.74 -7.55 -17.79
CA ALA A 37 0.50 -7.73 -17.04
C ALA A 37 0.67 -7.28 -15.58
N PRO A 38 -0.33 -6.60 -14.99
CA PRO A 38 -0.30 -6.25 -13.58
C PRO A 38 -0.10 -7.47 -12.68
N ARG A 39 0.64 -7.29 -11.59
CA ARG A 39 0.92 -8.33 -10.61
C ARG A 39 0.28 -7.99 -9.28
N THR A 40 -0.60 -8.87 -8.81
CA THR A 40 -1.19 -8.78 -7.48
C THR A 40 -0.20 -9.21 -6.42
N MET A 41 0.13 -8.30 -5.50
CA MET A 41 1.00 -8.55 -4.36
C MET A 41 0.17 -9.09 -3.17
N PRO A 42 0.61 -10.18 -2.50
CA PRO A 42 -0.14 -10.72 -1.38
C PRO A 42 -0.24 -9.71 -0.23
N SER A 43 -1.47 -9.40 0.20
CA SER A 43 -1.72 -8.47 1.32
C SER A 43 -0.99 -8.91 2.59
N ARG A 44 -0.93 -10.22 2.87
CA ARG A 44 -0.20 -10.77 4.01
C ARG A 44 1.30 -10.46 3.97
N TRP A 45 1.91 -10.54 2.78
CA TRP A 45 3.32 -10.26 2.58
C TRP A 45 3.58 -8.76 2.76
N LEU A 46 2.79 -7.89 2.13
CA LEU A 46 2.89 -6.44 2.32
C LEU A 46 2.76 -6.04 3.79
N ARG A 47 1.75 -6.57 4.50
CA ARG A 47 1.51 -6.25 5.92
C ARG A 47 2.57 -6.82 6.88
N SER A 48 3.46 -7.70 6.42
CA SER A 48 4.62 -8.11 7.23
C SER A 48 5.58 -6.95 7.47
N PHE A 49 5.66 -5.99 6.55
CA PHE A 49 6.55 -4.83 6.66
C PHE A 49 5.97 -3.75 7.57
N GLU A 50 6.79 -3.25 8.50
CA GLU A 50 6.37 -2.21 9.44
C GLU A 50 5.96 -0.91 8.72
N VAL A 51 6.65 -0.53 7.65
CA VAL A 51 6.36 0.68 6.86
C VAL A 51 4.98 0.65 6.22
N ILE A 52 4.52 -0.53 5.76
CA ILE A 52 3.17 -0.72 5.22
C ILE A 52 2.13 -0.55 6.35
N ARG A 53 2.34 -1.23 7.48
CA ARG A 53 1.45 -1.10 8.65
C ARG A 53 1.42 0.34 9.19
N LYS A 54 2.53 1.07 9.14
CA LYS A 54 2.61 2.50 9.51
C LYS A 54 1.79 3.37 8.56
N ALA A 55 1.85 3.13 7.25
CA ALA A 55 1.05 3.85 6.26
C ALA A 55 -0.45 3.61 6.45
N GLU A 56 -0.87 2.36 6.66
CA GLU A 56 -2.28 2.03 6.98
C GLU A 56 -2.74 2.74 8.26
N ARG A 57 -1.97 2.65 9.36
CA ARG A 57 -2.30 3.35 10.61
C ARG A 57 -2.38 4.87 10.45
N LYS A 58 -1.53 5.46 9.60
CA LYS A 58 -1.55 6.90 9.31
C LYS A 58 -2.88 7.30 8.67
N ASN A 59 -3.35 6.55 7.67
CA ASN A 59 -4.63 6.82 7.01
C ASN A 59 -5.81 6.56 7.96
N ARG A 60 -5.79 5.46 8.73
CA ARG A 60 -6.81 5.18 9.76
C ARG A 60 -6.98 6.33 10.74
N ARG A 61 -5.89 6.85 11.32
CA ARG A 61 -5.92 8.00 12.24
C ARG A 61 -6.46 9.27 11.59
N ARG A 62 -6.26 9.46 10.29
CA ARG A 62 -6.81 10.61 9.56
C ARG A 62 -8.33 10.50 9.41
N PHE A 63 -8.83 9.32 9.03
CA PHE A 63 -10.27 9.04 9.04
C PHE A 63 -10.88 9.21 10.43
N GLU A 64 -10.30 8.62 11.48
CA GLU A 64 -10.80 8.74 12.86
C GLU A 64 -10.93 10.21 13.29
N ARG A 65 -9.92 11.04 13.02
CA ARG A 65 -9.95 12.48 13.33
C ARG A 65 -11.02 13.22 12.53
N GLN A 66 -11.17 12.89 11.26
CA GLN A 66 -12.18 13.48 10.39
C GLN A 66 -13.58 13.12 10.86
N LEU A 67 -13.83 11.83 11.12
CA LEU A 67 -15.10 11.32 11.64
C LEU A 67 -15.45 11.95 12.99
N ALA A 68 -14.50 12.05 13.91
CA ALA A 68 -14.72 12.72 15.19
C ALA A 68 -15.05 14.21 15.03
N ARG A 69 -14.48 14.88 14.02
CA ARG A 69 -14.81 16.28 13.71
C ARG A 69 -16.20 16.41 13.12
N GLU A 70 -16.57 15.56 12.17
CA GLU A 70 -17.91 15.59 11.58
C GLU A 70 -18.97 15.22 12.63
N ALA A 71 -18.73 14.23 13.48
CA ALA A 71 -19.62 13.86 14.59
C ALA A 71 -20.00 15.05 15.50
N ARG A 72 -19.04 15.95 15.80
CA ARG A 72 -19.28 17.15 16.63
C ARG A 72 -20.15 18.20 15.95
N ARG A 73 -20.33 18.13 14.63
CA ARG A 73 -21.12 19.08 13.85
C ARG A 73 -22.56 18.61 13.61
N LEU A 74 -22.87 17.35 13.89
CA LEU A 74 -24.23 16.83 13.74
C LEU A 74 -25.12 17.39 14.85
N GLU A 75 -26.29 17.87 14.46
CA GLU A 75 -27.38 18.20 15.37
C GLU A 75 -28.08 16.93 15.87
N ASP A 76 -28.76 17.03 17.01
CA ASP A 76 -29.49 15.89 17.57
C ASP A 76 -30.56 15.37 16.60
N GLY A 77 -30.68 14.05 16.49
CA GLY A 77 -31.55 13.37 15.53
C GLY A 77 -31.05 13.38 14.08
N ALA A 78 -30.00 14.12 13.75
CA ALA A 78 -29.50 14.20 12.37
C ALA A 78 -28.65 12.98 11.98
N SER A 79 -28.58 12.74 10.67
CA SER A 79 -27.64 11.81 10.04
C SER A 79 -26.90 12.47 8.89
N THR A 80 -25.68 12.01 8.61
CA THR A 80 -24.91 12.47 7.45
C THR A 80 -24.06 11.35 6.85
N TRP A 81 -23.59 11.60 5.63
CA TRP A 81 -22.68 10.73 4.90
C TRP A 81 -21.33 11.42 4.75
N LEU A 82 -20.26 10.65 4.89
CA LEU A 82 -18.90 11.12 4.64
C LEU A 82 -18.23 10.18 3.64
N ASN A 83 -17.79 10.73 2.50
CA ASN A 83 -16.96 10.06 1.52
C ASN A 83 -15.68 10.87 1.32
N ASP A 84 -14.53 10.25 1.58
CA ASP A 84 -13.23 10.92 1.38
C ASP A 84 -12.11 9.89 1.18
N HIS A 85 -10.90 10.37 0.91
CA HIS A 85 -9.72 9.53 0.75
C HIS A 85 -8.48 10.12 1.42
N TRP A 86 -7.55 9.24 1.76
CA TRP A 86 -6.24 9.60 2.27
C TRP A 86 -5.15 8.80 1.57
N ASP A 87 -4.11 9.49 1.14
CA ASP A 87 -2.93 8.89 0.52
C ASP A 87 -1.73 8.92 1.48
N ALA A 88 -0.97 7.82 1.49
CA ALA A 88 0.27 7.68 2.24
C ALA A 88 1.38 7.16 1.32
N ARG A 89 2.46 7.95 1.20
CA ARG A 89 3.71 7.50 0.58
C ARG A 89 4.42 6.50 1.49
N ILE A 90 4.98 5.47 0.91
CA ILE A 90 5.76 4.42 1.58
C ILE A 90 7.17 4.47 1.03
N ASN A 91 8.15 4.47 1.93
CA ASN A 91 9.56 4.34 1.59
C ASN A 91 10.09 3.09 2.30
N ALA A 92 10.52 2.10 1.51
CA ALA A 92 11.00 0.84 2.04
C ALA A 92 12.40 1.02 2.66
N PHE A 93 12.65 0.28 3.75
CA PHE A 93 13.95 0.33 4.42
C PHE A 93 14.99 -0.45 3.59
N ILE A 94 16.17 0.15 3.40
CA ILE A 94 17.26 -0.45 2.63
C ILE A 94 17.59 -1.84 3.16
N GLY A 95 17.76 -2.80 2.25
CA GLY A 95 18.10 -4.19 2.60
C GLY A 95 16.90 -5.07 2.98
N THR A 96 15.68 -4.52 3.07
CA THR A 96 14.47 -5.35 3.16
C THR A 96 14.07 -5.89 1.79
N GLU A 97 13.35 -7.01 1.75
CA GLU A 97 12.81 -7.54 0.49
C GLU A 97 11.90 -6.52 -0.21
N LEU A 98 11.07 -5.78 0.56
CA LEU A 98 10.25 -4.71 0.02
C LEU A 98 11.08 -3.64 -0.69
N PHE A 99 12.30 -3.34 -0.25
CA PHE A 99 13.16 -2.36 -0.93
C PHE A 99 13.58 -2.80 -2.33
N TYR A 100 13.84 -4.09 -2.52
CA TYR A 100 14.19 -4.65 -3.83
C TYR A 100 12.98 -4.82 -4.76
N VAL A 101 11.78 -4.94 -4.19
CA VAL A 101 10.52 -5.01 -4.93
C VAL A 101 10.01 -3.61 -5.29
N SER A 102 9.87 -2.74 -4.29
CA SER A 102 9.20 -1.45 -4.35
C SER A 102 9.83 -0.50 -3.35
N ARG A 103 10.85 0.24 -3.81
CA ARG A 103 11.54 1.23 -2.99
C ARG A 103 10.58 2.33 -2.52
N MET A 104 9.74 2.83 -3.42
CA MET A 104 8.83 3.94 -3.17
C MET A 104 7.45 3.63 -3.74
N SER A 105 6.50 3.31 -2.86
CA SER A 105 5.11 2.98 -3.23
C SER A 105 4.10 3.96 -2.65
N GLN A 106 2.84 3.80 -3.05
CA GLN A 106 1.71 4.55 -2.53
C GLN A 106 0.66 3.61 -1.92
N LEU A 107 0.02 4.08 -0.85
CA LEU A 107 -1.19 3.49 -0.28
C LEU A 107 -2.30 4.53 -0.30
N ARG A 108 -3.29 4.31 -1.15
CA ARG A 108 -4.54 5.06 -1.18
C ARG A 108 -5.60 4.36 -0.34
N SER A 109 -6.35 5.12 0.44
CA SER A 109 -7.44 4.62 1.26
C SER A 109 -8.69 5.45 1.02
N GLN A 110 -9.74 4.85 0.48
CA GLN A 110 -11.03 5.50 0.19
C GLN A 110 -12.06 5.05 1.21
N GLY A 111 -12.62 5.99 1.96
CA GLY A 111 -13.58 5.74 3.02
C GLY A 111 -14.99 6.22 2.66
N SER A 112 -15.98 5.42 3.04
CA SER A 112 -17.41 5.73 2.93
C SER A 112 -18.09 5.41 4.25
N PHE A 113 -18.69 6.41 4.88
CA PHE A 113 -19.22 6.32 6.24
C PHE A 113 -20.60 6.94 6.38
N VAL A 114 -21.38 6.40 7.30
CA VAL A 114 -22.64 6.97 7.82
C VAL A 114 -22.42 7.37 9.26
N LEU A 115 -22.92 8.54 9.64
CA LEU A 115 -22.96 8.99 11.03
C LEU A 115 -24.41 9.33 11.39
N THR A 116 -24.86 8.88 12.56
CA THR A 116 -26.20 9.15 13.09
C THR A 116 -26.10 9.59 14.55
N ARG A 117 -26.70 10.72 14.90
CA ARG A 117 -26.72 11.25 16.26
C ARG A 117 -28.01 10.87 16.98
N SER A 118 -27.87 10.45 18.24
CA SER A 118 -28.96 10.26 19.19
C SER A 118 -28.52 10.79 20.56
N GLY A 119 -29.08 11.94 20.93
CA GLY A 119 -28.69 12.73 22.09
C GLY A 119 -27.19 13.06 22.08
N PRO A 120 -26.44 12.70 23.14
CA PRO A 120 -25.01 13.00 23.24
C PRO A 120 -24.13 12.02 22.43
N ARG A 121 -24.71 11.01 21.79
CA ARG A 121 -23.99 9.91 21.16
C ARG A 121 -24.13 9.96 19.64
N VAL A 122 -23.01 9.86 18.93
CA VAL A 122 -22.97 9.64 17.48
C VAL A 122 -22.47 8.23 17.24
N ARG A 123 -23.27 7.42 16.56
CA ARG A 123 -22.85 6.12 16.02
C ARG A 123 -22.32 6.32 14.61
N LEU A 124 -21.27 5.60 14.26
CA LEU A 124 -20.71 5.60 12.93
C LEU A 124 -20.44 4.18 12.45
N SER A 125 -20.62 3.97 11.16
CA SER A 125 -20.25 2.74 10.47
C SER A 125 -19.82 3.05 9.04
N GLY A 126 -18.99 2.20 8.46
CA GLY A 126 -18.55 2.37 7.09
C GLY A 126 -17.50 1.39 6.64
N THR A 127 -16.97 1.64 5.44
CA THR A 127 -15.93 0.82 4.82
C THR A 127 -14.79 1.67 4.34
N VAL A 128 -13.58 1.11 4.37
CA VAL A 128 -12.39 1.70 3.78
C VAL A 128 -11.78 0.71 2.81
N ARG A 129 -11.66 1.12 1.55
CA ARG A 129 -10.99 0.37 0.49
C ARG A 129 -9.56 0.87 0.38
N HIS A 130 -8.61 -0.04 0.56
CA HIS A 130 -7.19 0.23 0.46
C HIS A 130 -6.65 -0.28 -0.87
N HIS A 131 -5.83 0.54 -1.52
CA HIS A 131 -5.11 0.21 -2.73
C HIS A 131 -3.65 0.58 -2.55
N TRP A 132 -2.81 -0.43 -2.36
CA TRP A 132 -1.37 -0.29 -2.45
C TRP A 132 -0.94 -0.50 -3.91
N PHE A 133 -0.06 0.35 -4.42
CA PHE A 133 0.46 0.20 -5.78
C PHE A 133 1.85 0.82 -5.95
N ASP A 134 2.59 0.28 -6.92
CA ASP A 134 3.84 0.84 -7.44
C ASP A 134 4.09 0.35 -8.88
N PRO A 135 4.37 1.25 -9.83
CA PRO A 135 4.94 0.88 -11.11
C PRO A 135 6.30 0.19 -10.92
N TYR A 136 6.50 -0.95 -11.57
CA TYR A 136 7.78 -1.63 -11.66
C TYR A 136 8.42 -1.30 -13.01
N ASP A 137 9.24 -0.25 -13.04
CA ASP A 137 9.69 0.41 -14.27
C ASP A 137 11.19 0.73 -14.32
N TRP A 138 11.98 0.31 -13.32
CA TRP A 138 13.43 0.52 -13.26
C TRP A 138 13.85 1.92 -13.72
N ASP A 139 13.15 2.97 -13.25
CA ASP A 139 13.37 4.36 -13.69
C ASP A 139 13.84 5.29 -12.55
N ARG A 140 13.72 4.86 -11.29
CA ARG A 140 13.97 5.67 -10.09
C ARG A 140 15.35 5.45 -9.48
N GLY A 141 16.29 6.30 -9.86
CA GLY A 141 17.60 6.44 -9.22
C GLY A 141 18.76 6.14 -10.17
N ARG A 142 19.98 6.03 -9.63
CA ARG A 142 21.20 5.82 -10.43
C ARG A 142 21.62 4.35 -10.50
N TRP A 143 21.57 3.65 -9.38
CA TRP A 143 22.00 2.27 -9.24
C TRP A 143 21.29 1.61 -8.05
N VAL A 144 21.27 0.29 -8.04
CA VAL A 144 20.86 -0.54 -6.90
C VAL A 144 21.99 -1.53 -6.56
N PHE A 145 22.31 -1.67 -5.27
CA PHE A 145 23.23 -2.70 -4.84
C PHE A 145 22.49 -4.03 -4.71
N ILE A 146 22.96 -5.05 -5.41
CA ILE A 146 22.39 -6.40 -5.38
C ILE A 146 23.45 -7.34 -4.80
N PRO A 147 23.15 -8.06 -3.70
CA PRO A 147 24.08 -9.03 -3.15
C PRO A 147 24.59 -10.00 -4.22
N LYS A 148 25.91 -10.25 -4.21
CA LYS A 148 26.66 -11.08 -5.18
C LYS A 148 26.76 -10.53 -6.62
N HIS A 149 26.04 -9.47 -6.97
CA HIS A 149 26.08 -8.86 -8.30
C HIS A 149 26.60 -7.42 -8.30
N GLY A 150 26.79 -6.83 -7.12
CA GLY A 150 27.34 -5.48 -6.95
C GLY A 150 26.33 -4.40 -7.33
N PHE A 151 26.84 -3.26 -7.80
CA PHE A 151 26.01 -2.14 -8.21
C PHE A 151 25.50 -2.33 -9.64
N VAL A 152 24.18 -2.49 -9.78
CA VAL A 152 23.51 -2.56 -11.08
C VAL A 152 22.94 -1.18 -11.41
N PRO A 153 23.37 -0.52 -12.51
CA PRO A 153 22.80 0.75 -12.93
C PRO A 153 21.32 0.57 -13.28
N ILE A 154 20.48 1.52 -12.88
CA ILE A 154 19.03 1.40 -13.09
C ILE A 154 18.66 1.54 -14.59
N ALA A 155 19.44 2.33 -15.34
CA ALA A 155 19.26 2.55 -16.78
C ALA A 155 19.25 1.26 -17.62
N VAL A 156 19.88 0.18 -17.14
CA VAL A 156 19.89 -1.08 -17.88
C VAL A 156 18.52 -1.77 -17.94
N GLY A 157 17.62 -1.46 -17.00
CA GLY A 157 16.24 -1.90 -17.08
C GLY A 157 15.51 -1.27 -18.28
N ARG A 158 15.82 0.00 -18.59
CA ARG A 158 15.31 0.67 -19.78
C ARG A 158 15.86 0.05 -21.06
N GLU A 159 17.17 -0.26 -21.11
CA GLU A 159 17.78 -0.94 -22.26
C GLU A 159 17.09 -2.29 -22.56
N LEU A 160 16.70 -3.04 -21.52
CA LEU A 160 15.94 -4.29 -21.68
C LEU A 160 14.53 -4.07 -22.22
N VAL A 161 13.83 -3.02 -21.77
CA VAL A 161 12.49 -2.68 -22.26
C VAL A 161 12.53 -2.18 -23.70
N GLU A 162 13.51 -1.33 -24.04
CA GLU A 162 13.71 -0.82 -25.41
C GLU A 162 14.07 -1.94 -26.39
N ALA A 163 14.75 -2.99 -25.93
CA ALA A 163 15.08 -4.18 -26.71
C ALA A 163 13.96 -5.24 -26.75
N ASP A 164 12.80 -4.98 -26.16
CA ASP A 164 11.67 -5.92 -26.04
C ASP A 164 11.98 -7.22 -25.26
N GLU A 165 13.00 -7.18 -24.39
CA GLU A 165 13.42 -8.31 -23.55
C GLU A 165 12.78 -8.27 -22.14
N ALA A 166 12.10 -7.16 -21.82
CA ALA A 166 11.39 -6.98 -20.56
C ALA A 166 10.21 -6.01 -20.74
N ARG A 167 9.24 -6.05 -19.82
CA ARG A 167 8.13 -5.09 -19.81
C ARG A 167 7.85 -4.57 -18.41
N ASN A 168 7.67 -3.25 -18.31
CA ASN A 168 7.17 -2.59 -17.12
C ASN A 168 5.76 -3.10 -16.80
N PHE A 169 5.41 -3.14 -15.52
CA PHE A 169 4.08 -3.56 -15.08
C PHE A 169 3.68 -2.87 -13.77
N LEU A 170 2.40 -2.92 -13.45
CA LEU A 170 1.88 -2.41 -12.18
C LEU A 170 1.94 -3.52 -11.12
N MET A 171 2.60 -3.28 -9.99
CA MET A 171 2.39 -4.07 -8.79
C MET A 171 1.27 -3.45 -7.99
N GLU A 172 0.31 -4.24 -7.54
CA GLU A 172 -0.79 -3.72 -6.73
C GLU A 172 -1.35 -4.71 -5.71
N SER A 173 -2.00 -4.20 -4.69
CA SER A 173 -2.75 -5.00 -3.73
C SER A 173 -3.96 -4.24 -3.24
N ARG A 174 -5.09 -4.92 -3.12
CA ARG A 174 -6.35 -4.33 -2.66
C ARG A 174 -6.87 -5.10 -1.47
N HIS A 175 -7.40 -4.38 -0.49
CA HIS A 175 -8.12 -4.98 0.63
C HIS A 175 -9.14 -4.01 1.20
N VAL A 176 -10.09 -4.52 1.98
CA VAL A 176 -11.17 -3.73 2.58
C VAL A 176 -11.14 -3.89 4.09
N GLN A 177 -11.41 -2.79 4.80
CA GLN A 177 -11.68 -2.79 6.23
C GLN A 177 -13.06 -2.20 6.49
N THR A 178 -13.79 -2.75 7.46
CA THR A 178 -14.94 -2.06 8.06
C THR A 178 -14.47 -1.21 9.22
N LEU A 179 -15.21 -0.14 9.48
CA LEU A 179 -15.04 0.73 10.62
C LEU A 179 -16.38 0.88 11.32
N GLU A 180 -16.42 0.58 12.60
CA GLU A 180 -17.51 0.96 13.49
C GLU A 180 -16.98 1.86 14.60
N GLY A 181 -17.85 2.70 15.15
CA GLY A 181 -17.42 3.55 16.25
C GLY A 181 -18.54 4.30 16.94
N THR A 182 -18.14 4.93 18.03
CA THR A 182 -18.98 5.82 18.81
C THR A 182 -18.19 7.08 19.15
N CYS A 183 -18.80 8.23 18.94
CA CYS A 183 -18.36 9.49 19.55
C CYS A 183 -19.39 9.92 20.60
N VAL A 184 -18.93 10.31 21.78
CA VAL A 184 -19.77 10.86 22.86
C VAL A 184 -19.26 12.24 23.20
N ASP A 185 -20.16 13.22 23.18
CA ASP A 185 -19.82 14.58 23.59
C ASP A 185 -19.51 14.63 25.09
N GLY A 186 -18.45 15.35 25.43
CA GLY A 186 -18.07 15.59 26.81
C GLY A 186 -18.86 16.74 27.39
N ARG A 187 -19.32 16.61 28.64
CA ARG A 187 -19.77 17.76 29.43
C ARG A 187 -18.56 18.37 30.12
N TRP A 188 -18.40 19.69 30.02
CA TRP A 188 -17.32 20.40 30.71
C TRP A 188 -17.31 20.04 32.21
N PRO A 189 -16.15 19.75 32.82
CA PRO A 189 -14.78 19.89 32.26
C PRO A 189 -14.26 18.67 31.49
N ARG A 190 -15.06 17.61 31.31
CA ARG A 190 -14.63 16.37 30.65
C ARG A 190 -14.61 16.52 29.12
N ARG A 191 -13.50 16.11 28.48
CA ARG A 191 -13.41 16.01 27.02
C ARG A 191 -14.27 14.84 26.53
N GLY A 192 -14.88 15.01 25.36
CA GLY A 192 -15.61 13.94 24.68
C GLY A 192 -14.71 12.74 24.38
N ARG A 193 -15.32 11.56 24.24
CA ARG A 193 -14.64 10.29 23.99
C ARG A 193 -15.03 9.79 22.60
N ALA A 194 -14.04 9.29 21.87
CA ALA A 194 -14.27 8.61 20.60
C ALA A 194 -13.60 7.24 20.63
N GLU A 195 -14.34 6.22 20.19
CA GLU A 195 -13.89 4.84 20.10
C GLU A 195 -14.17 4.32 18.69
N PHE A 196 -13.20 3.63 18.13
CA PHE A 196 -13.22 3.14 16.76
C PHE A 196 -12.69 1.73 16.73
N GLU A 197 -13.44 0.85 16.07
CA GLU A 197 -13.07 -0.54 15.84
C GLU A 197 -12.92 -0.77 14.35
N TRP A 198 -11.79 -1.37 13.97
CA TRP A 198 -11.45 -1.67 12.59
C TRP A 198 -11.34 -3.17 12.40
N VAL A 199 -12.08 -3.72 11.45
CA VAL A 199 -12.05 -5.15 11.12
C VAL A 199 -11.66 -5.32 9.66
N SER A 200 -10.71 -6.22 9.37
CA SER A 200 -10.39 -6.55 7.97
C SER A 200 -11.46 -7.50 7.43
N VAL A 201 -11.99 -7.19 6.25
CA VAL A 201 -12.92 -8.08 5.55
C VAL A 201 -12.08 -9.20 4.95
N LYS A 202 -12.36 -10.44 5.33
CA LYS A 202 -11.82 -11.60 4.62
C LYS A 202 -12.40 -11.57 3.22
N THR A 203 -11.55 -11.27 2.25
CA THR A 203 -11.83 -11.58 0.86
C THR A 203 -11.41 -13.02 0.70
N GLU A 204 -12.34 -13.91 0.34
CA GLU A 204 -11.97 -15.25 -0.10
C GLU A 204 -11.01 -15.06 -1.27
N ASP A 205 -9.77 -15.53 -1.11
CA ASP A 205 -8.79 -15.58 -2.20
C ASP A 205 -9.42 -16.44 -3.30
N ARG A 206 -9.93 -15.79 -4.35
CA ARG A 206 -10.33 -16.43 -5.61
C ARG A 206 -9.13 -16.46 -6.55
#